data_AF-A0A2V6SIN7-F1
#
_entry.id   AF-A0A2V6SIN7-F1
#
_cell.length_a   1.000
_cell.length_b   1.000
_cell.length_c   1.000
_cell.angle_alpha   90.00
_cell.angle_beta   90.00
_cell.angle_gamma   90.00
#
_symmetry.space_group_name_H-M   'P 1'
#
loop_
_entity.id
_entity.type
_entity.pdbx_description
1 polymer ?
#
loop_
_entity_poly.entity_id
_entity_poly.type
_entity_poly.pdbx_seq_one_letter_code
_entity_poly.pdbx_strand_id
1 'polypeptide(L)' 'MANRCGFCGKSRDDVRTLLVSSESAICEECVVTALGTISRQRGHLSMRIAFSGFRAIALLGGLVGLGTGRKP' A
#
# COMPACT_ATOMS: atom_id res chain seq x y z
N MET A 1 -9.69 11.87 -9.75
CA MET A 1 -9.07 11.88 -8.40
C MET A 1 -9.83 10.91 -7.50
N ALA A 2 -9.17 9.88 -6.98
CA ALA A 2 -9.78 8.98 -6.01
C ALA A 2 -10.00 9.73 -4.68
N ASN A 3 -11.25 10.15 -4.42
CA ASN A 3 -11.64 10.88 -3.20
C ASN A 3 -12.40 9.99 -2.20
N ARG A 4 -12.41 8.68 -2.43
CA ARG A 4 -13.11 7.72 -1.59
C ARG A 4 -12.27 6.48 -1.37
N CYS A 5 -12.36 5.90 -0.19
CA CYS A 5 -11.73 4.63 0.11
C CYS A 5 -12.35 3.52 -0.76
N GLY A 6 -11.52 2.78 -1.49
CA GLY A 6 -11.98 1.66 -2.32
C GLY A 6 -12.49 0.44 -1.54
N PHE A 7 -12.29 0.42 -0.22
CA PHE A 7 -12.72 -0.68 0.65
C PHE A 7 -14.05 -0.38 1.35
N CYS A 8 -14.16 0.77 2.03
CA CYS A 8 -15.35 1.13 2.81
C CYS A 8 -16.24 2.18 2.13
N GLY A 9 -15.81 2.79 1.02
CA GLY A 9 -16.57 3.79 0.28
C GLY A 9 -16.61 5.20 0.89
N LYS A 10 -16.11 5.39 2.12
CA LYS A 10 -16.06 6.69 2.81
C LYS A 10 -15.26 7.72 2.02
N SER A 11 -15.68 8.99 2.08
CA SER A 11 -14.97 10.10 1.44
C SER A 11 -13.79 10.58 2.27
N ARG A 12 -12.92 11.42 1.69
CA ARG A 12 -11.77 12.01 2.38
C ARG A 12 -12.17 12.86 3.60
N ASP A 13 -13.36 13.44 3.60
CA ASP A 13 -13.89 14.23 4.71
C ASP A 13 -14.40 13.36 5.87
N ASP A 14 -14.78 12.11 5.59
CA ASP A 14 -15.31 11.15 6.57
C ASP A 14 -14.22 10.36 7.30
N VAL A 15 -12.95 10.50 6.88
CA VAL A 15 -11.82 9.72 7.40
C VAL A 15 -10.65 10.63 7.75
N ARG A 16 -9.95 10.32 8.83
CA ARG A 16 -8.80 11.12 9.28
C ARG A 16 -7.65 11.13 8.26
N THR A 17 -7.38 9.98 7.65
CA THR A 17 -6.32 9.83 6.65
C THR A 17 -6.82 8.98 5.48
N LEU A 18 -6.63 9.48 4.26
CA LEU A 18 -6.86 8.74 3.01
C LEU A 18 -5.54 8.65 2.23
N LEU A 19 -5.01 7.43 2.13
CA LEU A 19 -3.82 7.11 1.35
C LEU A 19 -4.26 6.94 -0.11
N VAL A 20 -3.71 7.72 -1.03
CA VAL A 20 -4.09 7.73 -2.45
C VAL A 20 -2.90 7.39 -3.33
N SER A 21 -3.06 6.37 -4.18
CA SER A 21 -2.20 6.03 -5.32
C SER A 21 -2.92 6.40 -6.63
N SER A 22 -2.23 6.27 -7.77
CA SER A 22 -2.81 6.57 -9.09
C SER A 22 -4.09 5.79 -9.38
N GLU A 23 -4.15 4.52 -8.95
CA GLU A 23 -5.24 3.58 -9.26
C GLU A 23 -6.24 3.38 -8.10
N SER A 24 -5.86 3.70 -6.86
CA SER A 24 -6.58 3.25 -5.67
C SER A 24 -6.43 4.19 -4.48
N ALA A 25 -7.38 4.10 -3.55
CA ALA A 25 -7.32 4.83 -2.29
C ALA A 25 -7.80 3.96 -1.13
N ILE A 26 -7.14 4.08 0.03
CA ILE A 26 -7.46 3.33 1.25
C ILE A 26 -7.38 4.25 2.47
N CYS A 27 -8.37 4.18 3.36
CA CYS A 27 -8.35 4.96 4.60
C CYS A 27 -7.60 4.23 5.73
N GLU A 28 -7.19 4.98 6.76
CA GLU A 28 -6.48 4.43 7.92
C GLU A 28 -7.24 3.30 8.63
N GLU A 29 -8.56 3.42 8.75
CA GLU A 29 -9.41 2.41 9.41
C GLU A 29 -9.29 1.06 8.68
N CYS A 30 -9.39 1.09 7.35
CA CYS A 30 -9.25 -0.10 6.52
C CYS A 30 -7.84 -0.69 6.58
N VAL A 31 -6.79 0.15 6.71
CA VAL A 31 -5.41 -0.34 6.92
C VAL A 31 -5.30 -1.09 8.25
N VAL A 32 -5.83 -0.54 9.34
CA VAL A 32 -5.79 -1.18 10.66
C VAL A 32 -6.57 -2.50 10.65
N THR A 33 -7.76 -2.53 10.04
CA THR A 33 -8.54 -3.77 9.90
C THR A 33 -7.79 -4.81 9.08
N ALA A 34 -7.23 -4.43 7.94
CA ALA A 34 -6.46 -5.34 7.09
C ALA A 34 -5.25 -5.91 7.83
N LEU A 35 -4.49 -5.08 8.53
CA LEU A 35 -3.36 -5.51 9.35
C LEU A 35 -3.80 -6.46 10.46
N GLY A 36 -4.92 -6.18 11.13
CA GLY A 36 -5.50 -7.07 12.14
C GLY A 36 -5.85 -8.45 11.58
N THR A 37 -6.47 -8.51 10.40
CA THR A 37 -6.82 -9.76 9.72
C THR A 37 -5.58 -10.54 9.28
N ILE A 38 -4.63 -9.86 8.62
CA ILE A 38 -3.40 -10.48 8.12
C ILE A 38 -2.53 -10.98 9.28
N SER A 39 -2.48 -10.23 10.39
CA SER A 39 -1.73 -10.62 11.58
C SER A 39 -2.33 -11.82 12.31
N ARG A 40 -3.62 -12.14 12.10
CA ARG A 40 -4.31 -13.21 12.83
C ARG A 40 -4.20 -14.58 12.15
N GLN A 41 -3.68 -14.66 10.92
CA GLN A 41 -3.41 -15.94 10.27
C GLN A 41 -2.04 -16.51 10.68
N ARG A 42 -2.03 -17.37 11.70
CA ARG A 42 -0.93 -18.32 11.97
C ARG A 42 -0.92 -19.40 10.88
N GLY A 43 -0.21 -19.12 9.78
CA GLY A 43 -0.02 -20.09 8.69
C GLY A 43 0.55 -19.57 7.37
N HIS A 44 0.91 -18.29 7.25
CA HIS A 44 1.31 -17.71 5.95
C HIS A 44 2.81 -17.41 5.86
N LEU A 45 3.65 -18.45 5.93
CA LEU A 45 5.10 -18.36 5.64
C LEU A 45 5.35 -17.76 4.23
N SER A 46 4.43 -17.99 3.30
CA SER A 46 4.49 -17.55 1.90
C SER A 46 4.48 -16.02 1.73
N MET A 47 3.68 -15.26 2.50
CA MET A 47 3.69 -13.78 2.38
C MET A 47 4.94 -13.12 2.94
N ARG A 48 5.62 -13.73 3.93
CA ARG A 48 6.89 -13.19 4.43
C ARG A 48 7.96 -13.23 3.34
N ILE A 49 7.93 -14.24 2.47
CA ILE A 49 8.84 -14.36 1.33
C ILE A 49 8.51 -13.30 0.28
N ALA A 50 7.23 -13.13 -0.06
CA ALA A 50 6.79 -12.09 -1.01
C ALA A 50 7.18 -10.68 -0.52
N PHE A 51 6.94 -10.36 0.75
CA PHE A 51 7.29 -9.05 1.33
C PHE A 51 8.81 -8.85 1.47
N SER A 52 9.56 -9.93 1.75
CA SER A 52 11.03 -9.90 1.74
C SER A 52 11.59 -9.67 0.33
N GLY A 53 10.96 -10.27 -0.70
CA GLY A 53 11.27 -10.02 -2.11
C GLY A 53 11.01 -8.57 -2.50
N PHE A 54 9.82 -8.04 -2.18
CA PHE A 54 9.50 -6.62 -2.41
C PHE A 54 10.45 -5.68 -1.68
N ARG A 55 10.82 -5.98 -0.42
CA ARG A 55 11.79 -5.17 0.35
C ARG A 55 13.21 -5.26 -0.22
N ALA A 56 13.64 -6.44 -0.68
CA ALA A 56 14.92 -6.62 -1.36
C ALA A 56 14.95 -5.85 -2.69
N ILE A 57 13.87 -5.91 -3.49
CA ILE A 57 13.76 -5.15 -4.73
C ILE A 57 13.72 -3.64 -4.46
N ALA A 58 13.06 -3.17 -3.40
CA ALA A 58 13.06 -1.76 -3.02
C ALA A 58 14.44 -1.28 -2.54
N LEU A 59 15.19 -2.10 -1.81
CA LEU A 59 16.55 -1.78 -1.36
C LEU A 59 17.56 -1.84 -2.51
N LEU A 60 17.41 -2.79 -3.44
CA LEU A 60 18.24 -2.88 -4.65
C LEU A 60 17.86 -1.80 -5.69
N GLY A 61 16.59 -1.44 -5.79
CA GLY A 61 16.09 -0.33 -6.60
C GLY A 61 16.51 1.04 -6.05
N GLY A 62 16.90 1.13 -4.78
CA GLY A 62 17.57 2.31 -4.23
C GLY A 62 19.01 2.50 -4.72
N LEU A 63 19.66 1.45 -5.24
CA LEU A 63 21.00 1.51 -5.85
C LEU A 63 20.95 1.65 -7.38
N VAL A 64 19.86 1.21 -8.02
CA VAL A 64 19.64 1.36 -9.46
C VAL A 64 18.81 2.62 -9.71
N GLY A 65 19.52 3.75 -9.82
CA GLY A 65 19.22 4.87 -10.71
C GLY A 65 17.75 5.30 -10.82
N LEU A 66 17.46 6.41 -10.16
CA LEU A 66 16.46 7.39 -10.54
C LEU A 66 16.58 7.70 -12.06
N GLY A 67 15.88 6.93 -12.88
CA GLY A 67 15.75 7.13 -14.33
C GLY A 67 14.37 7.70 -14.65
N THR A 68 13.97 8.79 -13.98
CA THR A 68 12.82 9.58 -14.44
C THR A 68 13.22 10.31 -15.72
N GLY A 69 12.99 9.65 -16.84
CA GLY A 69 12.99 10.26 -18.17
C GLY A 69 11.91 11.34 -18.22
N ARG A 70 12.32 12.57 -17.91
CA ARG A 70 11.63 13.79 -18.31
C ARG A 70 11.58 13.83 -19.84
N LYS A 71 10.39 13.88 -20.43
CA LYS A 71 10.22 14.38 -21.79
C LYS A 71 9.06 15.38 -21.86
N PRO A 72 9.16 16.34 -22.80
CA PRO A 72 8.54 17.67 -22.75
C PRO A 72 7.05 17.68 -23.02
#